data_AF-E2B3H2-F1
#
_entry.id   AF-E2B3H2-F1
#
_cell.length_a   1.000
_cell.length_b   1.000
_cell.length_c   1.000
_cell.angle_alpha   90.00
_cell.angle_beta   90.00
_cell.angle_gamma   90.00
#
_symmetry.space_group_name_H-M   'P 1'
#
loop_
_entity.id
_entity.type
_entity.pdbx_description
1 polymer ?
#
loop_
_entity_poly.entity_id
_entity_poly.type
_entity_poly.pdbx_seq_one_letter_code
_entity_poly.pdbx_strand_id
1 'polypeptide(L)'
;MDFEQIANESTNGSASQFWKAISIWMRNPHAINRRILISRELLAIEINCSVLDIFEHIAKLQIQPDDFENDSPTESQKYLLETLNIAEYCQSLEHLDPIEKLNDDKVYLYVKKLLPRNMQLFSPMLELTFVDKRSTSVFSLHKNIIQDKQSLGPNTAYSIQYHECGTTSISMQKTEDRDYSKSCDWFRSKFLPRFIKWMMSENNNVGPKISSLSLISAEKYTMLYNRLKEKYGTEMVKVWPENTDPIKFVYEDVAIATYLLLLWEKERSEKGTQKLQTFIDFGCGNGLLVYILSSEGHMGMGIDLRKRKIWDLFPKSTHLQVSTIVPSSDTVFPDVDWIIGNHSDELTPWIPVIAARSSYECRFFLLPCCAYEFDGKYRRCNAAESQYSEYMSYVRSVCEACGFVTQVDRLRIPSTKRTCFIGWQRNYARENSEALDATIKMIINARPARATPQGDTTSVATEDSGLWSASFKPRSPTERTRNCTQLDKDLVLRIVNEVAAHLLRTERRIPLERRPDKTWNAGRQIDISEVAKLIAPEMLQQLRHECGGLQTLLKNHSHIFRVAQGKVQFRIPGNIQKVVVDSKARKSRRSGGASARKVKPCWFYKNHPDGCPALEVDCDFQH
;
A
#
# COMPACT_ATOMS: atom_id res chain seq x y z
N MET A 1 0.45 -19.91 37.29
CA MET A 1 1.27 -19.93 36.06
C MET A 1 2.54 -19.13 36.31
N ASP A 2 3.70 -19.64 35.89
CA ASP A 2 5.00 -19.03 36.18
C ASP A 2 5.34 -17.97 35.11
N PHE A 3 4.85 -16.74 35.33
CA PHE A 3 5.05 -15.60 34.43
C PHE A 3 6.30 -14.82 34.83
N GLU A 4 7.16 -14.57 33.85
CA GLU A 4 8.32 -13.70 33.99
C GLU A 4 8.06 -12.37 33.30
N GLN A 5 8.32 -11.26 33.99
CA GLN A 5 8.29 -9.95 33.36
C GLN A 5 9.48 -9.80 32.41
N ILE A 6 9.19 -9.79 31.10
CA ILE A 6 10.23 -9.76 30.08
C ILE A 6 10.55 -8.34 29.61
N ALA A 7 9.58 -7.43 29.63
CA ALA A 7 9.76 -6.07 29.14
C ALA A 7 8.97 -5.09 29.99
N ASN A 8 9.52 -3.89 30.16
CA ASN A 8 8.89 -2.84 30.94
C ASN A 8 9.30 -1.47 30.41
N GLU A 9 8.36 -0.54 30.33
CA GLU A 9 8.61 0.83 29.93
C GLU A 9 7.72 1.79 30.74
N SER A 10 8.35 2.76 31.38
CA SER A 10 7.63 3.83 32.09
C SER A 10 7.11 4.85 31.09
N THR A 11 5.85 5.21 31.24
CA THR A 11 5.13 6.08 30.30
C THR A 11 4.30 7.11 31.04
N ASN A 12 4.23 8.35 30.55
CA ASN A 12 3.25 9.33 31.07
C ASN A 12 1.86 9.10 30.46
N GLY A 13 1.49 7.83 30.27
CA GLY A 13 0.27 7.40 29.62
C GLY A 13 -0.94 7.42 30.57
N SER A 14 -2.06 6.93 30.07
CA SER A 14 -3.29 6.71 30.83
C SER A 14 -3.90 5.37 30.44
N ALA A 15 -4.77 4.81 31.28
CA ALA A 15 -5.52 3.59 30.95
C ALA A 15 -6.33 3.74 29.64
N SER A 16 -6.88 4.94 29.37
CA SER A 16 -7.56 5.23 28.10
C SER A 16 -6.62 5.09 26.89
N GLN A 17 -5.39 5.59 26.98
CA GLN A 17 -4.39 5.45 25.92
C GLN A 17 -3.93 3.99 25.76
N PHE A 18 -3.82 3.24 26.86
CA PHE A 18 -3.54 1.81 26.84
C PHE A 18 -4.61 1.05 26.04
N TRP A 19 -5.89 1.25 26.35
CA TRP A 19 -6.99 0.58 25.66
C TRP A 19 -7.08 0.95 24.17
N LYS A 20 -6.81 2.20 23.81
CA LYS A 20 -6.68 2.61 22.41
C LYS A 20 -5.57 1.84 21.68
N ALA A 21 -4.42 1.65 22.32
CA ALA A 21 -3.31 0.89 21.75
C ALA A 21 -3.63 -0.61 21.61
N ILE A 22 -4.27 -1.22 22.62
CA ILE A 22 -4.79 -2.61 22.55
C ILE A 22 -5.76 -2.77 21.39
N SER A 23 -6.73 -1.87 21.25
CA SER A 23 -7.70 -1.83 20.16
C SER A 23 -7.03 -1.73 18.78
N ILE A 24 -5.98 -0.91 18.64
CA ILE A 24 -5.18 -0.82 17.40
C ILE A 24 -4.49 -2.15 17.09
N TRP A 25 -3.82 -2.75 18.08
CA TRP A 25 -3.08 -4.00 17.95
C TRP A 25 -4.01 -5.16 17.56
N MET A 26 -5.07 -5.37 18.34
CA MET A 26 -6.05 -6.45 18.14
C MET A 26 -6.74 -6.36 16.77
N ARG A 27 -6.96 -5.14 16.24
CA ARG A 27 -7.52 -4.95 14.89
C ARG A 27 -6.49 -5.13 13.78
N ASN A 28 -5.21 -4.85 14.04
CA ASN A 28 -4.16 -4.81 13.02
C ASN A 28 -2.87 -5.53 13.45
N PRO A 29 -2.91 -6.83 13.80
CA PRO A 29 -1.70 -7.54 14.26
C PRO A 29 -0.63 -7.62 13.15
N HIS A 30 -1.07 -7.64 11.88
CA HIS A 30 -0.19 -7.59 10.70
C HIS A 30 0.64 -6.29 10.57
N ALA A 31 0.31 -5.23 11.32
CA ALA A 31 1.09 -3.99 11.32
C ALA A 31 2.48 -4.18 11.96
N ILE A 32 2.60 -5.15 12.86
CA ILE A 32 3.84 -5.47 13.56
C ILE A 32 4.35 -6.88 13.27
N ASN A 33 3.45 -7.83 13.00
CA ASN A 33 3.79 -9.17 12.58
C ASN A 33 3.46 -9.39 11.09
N ARG A 34 4.46 -9.18 10.22
CA ARG A 34 4.29 -9.27 8.75
C ARG A 34 4.03 -10.68 8.22
N ARG A 35 4.14 -11.72 9.07
CA ARG A 35 3.80 -13.10 8.72
C ARG A 35 2.29 -13.27 8.57
N ILE A 36 1.50 -12.44 9.27
CA ILE A 36 0.04 -12.45 9.23
C ILE A 36 -0.45 -11.72 7.97
N LEU A 37 -1.31 -12.38 7.20
CA LEU A 37 -2.04 -11.80 6.08
C LEU A 37 -3.33 -11.14 6.56
N ILE A 38 -4.15 -11.89 7.29
CA ILE A 38 -5.47 -11.49 7.80
C ILE A 38 -5.61 -11.94 9.26
N SER A 39 -6.36 -11.16 10.04
CA SER A 39 -6.86 -11.53 11.36
C SER A 39 -8.38 -11.46 11.27
N ARG A 40 -9.03 -12.60 11.46
CA ARG A 40 -10.47 -12.76 11.42
C ARG A 40 -10.96 -12.97 12.85
N GLU A 41 -11.91 -12.15 13.28
CA GLU A 41 -12.60 -12.37 14.55
C GLU A 41 -13.63 -13.48 14.38
N LEU A 42 -13.59 -14.46 15.27
CA LEU A 42 -14.51 -15.58 15.30
C LEU A 42 -15.56 -15.38 16.40
N LEU A 43 -15.12 -14.91 17.56
CA LEU A 43 -15.94 -14.77 18.75
C LEU A 43 -15.46 -13.58 19.58
N ALA A 44 -16.41 -12.87 20.19
CA ALA A 44 -16.17 -11.84 21.18
C ALA A 44 -17.29 -11.94 22.23
N ILE A 45 -16.95 -12.33 23.46
CA ILE A 45 -17.93 -12.64 24.51
C ILE A 45 -17.50 -12.11 25.87
N GLU A 46 -18.48 -11.88 26.74
CA GLU A 46 -18.26 -11.66 28.17
C GLU A 46 -18.17 -13.02 28.89
N ILE A 47 -17.20 -13.16 29.81
CA ILE A 47 -16.98 -14.39 30.58
C ILE A 47 -17.08 -14.13 32.08
N ASN A 48 -17.56 -15.14 32.83
CA ASN A 48 -17.77 -15.06 34.29
C ASN A 48 -17.01 -16.14 35.08
N CYS A 49 -15.86 -16.58 34.55
CA CYS A 49 -15.05 -17.61 35.18
C CYS A 49 -13.59 -17.15 35.30
N SER A 50 -12.76 -17.96 35.97
CA SER A 50 -11.33 -17.71 36.02
C SER A 50 -10.73 -17.87 34.62
N VAL A 51 -9.88 -16.92 34.22
CA VAL A 51 -9.07 -17.01 32.99
C VAL A 51 -8.24 -18.30 32.96
N LEU A 52 -7.85 -18.80 34.14
CA LEU A 52 -7.10 -20.05 34.30
C LEU A 52 -7.89 -21.28 33.84
N ASP A 53 -9.19 -21.33 34.11
CA ASP A 53 -10.02 -22.50 33.80
C ASP A 53 -10.15 -22.66 32.28
N ILE A 54 -10.47 -21.57 31.59
CA ILE A 54 -10.52 -21.55 30.12
C ILE A 54 -9.13 -21.82 29.53
N PHE A 55 -8.07 -21.26 30.13
CA PHE A 55 -6.70 -21.49 29.69
C PHE A 55 -6.31 -22.98 29.71
N GLU A 56 -6.54 -23.67 30.83
CA GLU A 56 -6.24 -25.10 30.94
C GLU A 56 -7.05 -25.93 29.94
N HIS A 57 -8.29 -25.51 29.67
CA HIS A 57 -9.13 -26.14 28.67
C HIS A 57 -8.55 -26.01 27.26
N ILE A 58 -8.25 -24.77 26.83
CA ILE A 58 -7.70 -24.49 25.50
C ILE A 58 -6.32 -25.14 25.31
N ALA A 59 -5.50 -25.16 26.36
CA ALA A 59 -4.19 -25.81 26.30
C ALA A 59 -4.32 -27.29 25.87
N LYS A 60 -5.35 -27.99 26.36
CA LYS A 60 -5.67 -29.39 26.05
C LYS A 60 -6.49 -29.57 24.76
N LEU A 61 -7.08 -28.51 24.23
CA LEU A 61 -7.91 -28.56 23.03
C LEU A 61 -7.14 -29.11 21.84
N GLN A 62 -7.73 -30.10 21.17
CA GLN A 62 -7.28 -30.63 19.89
C GLN A 62 -8.09 -29.96 18.80
N ILE A 63 -7.40 -29.24 17.91
CA ILE A 63 -8.03 -28.49 16.82
C ILE A 63 -7.77 -29.25 15.52
N GLN A 64 -8.83 -29.51 14.77
CA GLN A 64 -8.76 -29.96 13.40
C GLN A 64 -8.74 -28.76 12.43
N PRO A 65 -8.13 -28.91 11.24
CA PRO A 65 -8.09 -27.84 10.24
C PRO A 65 -9.46 -27.25 9.89
N ASP A 66 -10.49 -28.11 9.81
CA ASP A 66 -11.82 -27.77 9.31
C ASP A 66 -12.70 -27.09 10.38
N ASP A 67 -12.31 -27.15 11.66
CA ASP A 67 -13.09 -26.67 12.81
C ASP A 67 -13.45 -25.18 12.74
N PHE A 68 -12.73 -24.40 11.92
CA PHE A 68 -12.86 -22.94 11.86
C PHE A 68 -12.95 -22.41 10.42
N GLU A 69 -13.48 -23.20 9.48
CA GLU A 69 -13.59 -22.80 8.06
C GLU A 69 -14.92 -22.12 7.69
N ASN A 70 -15.98 -22.26 8.50
CA ASN A 70 -17.30 -21.71 8.18
C ASN A 70 -17.36 -20.18 8.27
N ASP A 71 -17.94 -19.52 7.25
CA ASP A 71 -18.16 -18.07 7.18
C ASP A 71 -19.58 -17.61 7.58
N SER A 72 -20.50 -18.53 7.89
CA SER A 72 -21.90 -18.21 8.26
C SER A 72 -21.98 -17.55 9.66
N PRO A 73 -22.64 -16.39 9.88
CA PRO A 73 -22.58 -15.65 11.15
C PRO A 73 -23.36 -16.26 12.32
N THR A 74 -24.50 -16.90 12.08
CA THR A 74 -25.48 -17.20 13.16
C THR A 74 -25.43 -18.65 13.62
N GLU A 75 -25.22 -19.59 12.70
CA GLU A 75 -24.97 -21.00 13.03
C GLU A 75 -23.53 -21.22 13.55
N SER A 76 -22.60 -20.29 13.28
CA SER A 76 -21.20 -20.44 13.68
C SER A 76 -20.94 -20.18 15.16
N GLN A 77 -21.62 -19.25 15.83
CA GLN A 77 -21.23 -18.90 17.21
C GLN A 77 -21.45 -20.05 18.20
N LYS A 78 -22.61 -20.71 18.15
CA LYS A 78 -22.89 -21.88 19.01
C LYS A 78 -21.91 -23.02 18.70
N TYR A 79 -21.71 -23.31 17.42
CA TYR A 79 -20.73 -24.29 16.96
C TYR A 79 -19.31 -23.97 17.43
N LEU A 80 -18.88 -22.70 17.38
CA LEU A 80 -17.58 -22.24 17.87
C LEU A 80 -17.45 -22.41 19.39
N LEU A 81 -18.50 -22.10 20.15
CA LEU A 81 -18.53 -22.30 21.60
C LEU A 81 -18.42 -23.77 21.99
N GLU A 82 -19.11 -24.65 21.27
CA GLU A 82 -19.04 -26.10 21.44
C GLU A 82 -17.67 -26.66 21.02
N THR A 83 -17.13 -26.20 19.89
CA THR A 83 -15.81 -26.59 19.37
C THR A 83 -14.68 -26.18 20.32
N LEU A 84 -14.77 -24.97 20.89
CA LEU A 84 -13.82 -24.51 21.91
C LEU A 84 -14.11 -25.12 23.30
N ASN A 85 -15.27 -25.74 23.46
CA ASN A 85 -15.82 -26.27 24.70
C ASN A 85 -15.80 -25.26 25.86
N ILE A 86 -16.32 -24.06 25.57
CA ILE A 86 -16.40 -22.94 26.52
C ILE A 86 -17.82 -22.40 26.70
N ALA A 87 -18.83 -23.11 26.19
CA ALA A 87 -20.22 -22.65 26.21
C ALA A 87 -20.73 -22.34 27.63
N GLU A 88 -20.30 -23.13 28.63
CA GLU A 88 -20.68 -22.94 30.04
C GLU A 88 -20.14 -21.66 30.69
N TYR A 89 -19.11 -21.05 30.09
CA TYR A 89 -18.47 -19.85 30.62
C TYR A 89 -19.03 -18.54 30.06
N CYS A 90 -19.98 -18.63 29.11
CA CYS A 90 -20.49 -17.50 28.35
C CYS A 90 -21.74 -16.90 29.01
N GLN A 91 -21.77 -15.58 29.21
CA GLN A 91 -22.94 -14.89 29.77
C GLN A 91 -23.86 -14.23 28.73
N SER A 92 -23.29 -13.66 27.67
CA SER A 92 -24.04 -12.97 26.61
C SER A 92 -23.35 -13.13 25.25
N LEU A 93 -24.17 -13.29 24.21
CA LEU A 93 -23.78 -13.43 22.81
C LEU A 93 -23.99 -12.14 22.01
N GLU A 94 -24.31 -11.02 22.69
CA GLU A 94 -24.54 -9.75 22.02
C GLU A 94 -23.25 -9.17 21.40
N HIS A 95 -23.43 -8.36 20.36
CA HIS A 95 -22.32 -7.67 19.71
C HIS A 95 -21.63 -6.75 20.73
N LEU A 96 -20.41 -7.11 21.14
CA LEU A 96 -19.66 -6.31 22.09
C LEU A 96 -19.36 -4.91 21.54
N ASP A 97 -19.46 -3.93 22.43
CA ASP A 97 -19.00 -2.58 22.18
C ASP A 97 -17.47 -2.57 21.94
N PRO A 98 -16.93 -1.53 21.28
CA PRO A 98 -15.48 -1.33 21.21
C PRO A 98 -14.84 -1.41 22.61
N ILE A 99 -13.65 -1.99 22.71
CA ILE A 99 -12.91 -2.20 23.98
C ILE A 99 -12.88 -0.93 24.85
N GLU A 100 -12.81 0.25 24.23
CA GLU A 100 -12.79 1.53 24.90
C GLU A 100 -14.09 1.88 25.67
N LYS A 101 -15.22 1.27 25.31
CA LYS A 101 -16.55 1.49 25.89
C LYS A 101 -17.07 0.33 26.75
N LEU A 102 -16.34 -0.79 26.78
CA LEU A 102 -16.70 -1.93 27.60
C LEU A 102 -16.69 -1.60 29.08
N ASN A 103 -17.59 -2.21 29.85
CA ASN A 103 -17.68 -2.08 31.29
C ASN A 103 -16.35 -2.49 31.96
N ASP A 104 -15.88 -1.66 32.88
CA ASP A 104 -14.58 -1.78 33.51
C ASP A 104 -14.49 -2.89 34.57
N ASP A 105 -15.63 -3.41 35.06
CA ASP A 105 -15.69 -4.45 36.10
C ASP A 105 -15.72 -5.88 35.56
N LYS A 106 -15.56 -6.05 34.24
CA LYS A 106 -15.80 -7.32 33.54
C LYS A 106 -14.58 -7.82 32.76
N VAL A 107 -14.61 -9.10 32.42
CA VAL A 107 -13.60 -9.75 31.57
C VAL A 107 -14.25 -10.21 30.27
N TYR A 108 -13.53 -10.00 29.17
CA TYR A 108 -14.01 -10.33 27.83
C TYR A 108 -13.02 -11.27 27.15
N LEU A 109 -13.53 -12.27 26.43
CA LEU A 109 -12.72 -13.17 25.61
C LEU A 109 -12.96 -12.85 24.13
N TYR A 110 -11.87 -12.60 23.42
CA TYR A 110 -11.83 -12.48 21.96
C TYR A 110 -11.11 -13.68 21.38
N VAL A 111 -11.73 -14.36 20.42
CA VAL A 111 -11.13 -15.46 19.67
C VAL A 111 -10.96 -15.04 18.23
N LYS A 112 -9.74 -15.15 17.72
CA LYS A 112 -9.37 -14.76 16.37
C LYS A 112 -8.65 -15.88 15.65
N LYS A 113 -8.93 -16.04 14.36
CA LYS A 113 -8.13 -16.85 13.45
C LYS A 113 -7.15 -15.95 12.69
N LEU A 114 -5.87 -16.18 12.90
CA LEU A 114 -4.77 -15.52 12.22
C LEU A 114 -4.35 -16.35 11.01
N LEU A 115 -4.43 -15.74 9.84
CA LEU A 115 -4.14 -16.38 8.57
C LEU A 115 -2.75 -15.99 8.04
N PRO A 116 -1.91 -16.96 7.63
CA PRO A 116 -0.55 -16.70 7.23
C PRO A 116 -0.46 -16.15 5.80
N ARG A 117 0.52 -15.27 5.56
CA ARG A 117 0.88 -14.79 4.22
C ARG A 117 1.59 -15.86 3.38
N ASN A 118 2.19 -16.86 4.03
CA ASN A 118 2.80 -18.00 3.40
C ASN A 118 2.30 -19.28 4.10
N MET A 119 1.31 -19.93 3.49
CA MET A 119 0.70 -21.14 4.03
C MET A 119 1.62 -22.36 3.98
N GLN A 120 2.71 -22.32 3.21
CA GLN A 120 3.66 -23.43 3.14
C GLN A 120 4.59 -23.46 4.37
N LEU A 121 4.93 -22.28 4.91
CA LEU A 121 5.85 -22.17 6.05
C LEU A 121 5.15 -22.04 7.39
N PHE A 122 4.02 -21.33 7.44
CA PHE A 122 3.36 -20.97 8.69
C PHE A 122 1.98 -21.60 8.80
N SER A 123 1.66 -22.07 10.00
CA SER A 123 0.33 -22.55 10.36
C SER A 123 -0.64 -21.38 10.50
N PRO A 124 -1.90 -21.51 10.03
CA PRO A 124 -3.01 -20.78 10.62
C PRO A 124 -3.05 -20.97 12.13
N MET A 125 -3.48 -19.96 12.87
CA MET A 125 -3.36 -19.94 14.33
C MET A 125 -4.60 -19.34 14.95
N LEU A 126 -5.10 -19.94 16.03
CA LEU A 126 -6.06 -19.28 16.90
C LEU A 126 -5.33 -18.41 17.92
N GLU A 127 -5.82 -17.19 18.10
CA GLU A 127 -5.42 -16.24 19.12
C GLU A 127 -6.61 -16.03 20.06
N LEU A 128 -6.40 -16.29 21.35
CA LEU A 128 -7.39 -16.11 22.40
C LEU A 128 -6.90 -15.02 23.33
N THR A 129 -7.63 -13.91 23.35
CA THR A 129 -7.25 -12.69 24.06
C THR A 129 -8.29 -12.36 25.12
N PHE A 130 -7.88 -12.42 26.37
CA PHE A 130 -8.68 -12.06 27.53
C PHE A 130 -8.38 -10.61 27.88
N VAL A 131 -9.41 -9.79 27.88
CA VAL A 131 -9.35 -8.37 28.22
C VAL A 131 -9.93 -8.23 29.62
N ASP A 132 -9.07 -8.02 30.62
CA ASP A 132 -9.48 -7.77 32.00
C ASP A 132 -9.37 -6.27 32.29
N LYS A 133 -10.53 -5.60 32.27
CA LYS A 133 -10.58 -4.16 32.46
C LYS A 133 -10.21 -3.75 33.89
N ARG A 134 -10.53 -4.60 34.88
CA ARG A 134 -10.29 -4.35 36.31
C ARG A 134 -8.81 -4.17 36.63
N SER A 135 -7.98 -5.03 36.06
CA SER A 135 -6.52 -5.02 36.26
C SER A 135 -5.77 -4.19 35.21
N THR A 136 -6.48 -3.52 34.31
CA THR A 136 -5.93 -2.87 33.11
C THR A 136 -4.92 -3.76 32.38
N SER A 137 -5.34 -5.01 32.12
CA SER A 137 -4.47 -6.02 31.54
C SER A 137 -5.13 -6.81 30.43
N VAL A 138 -4.28 -7.36 29.57
CA VAL A 138 -4.67 -8.29 28.51
C VAL A 138 -3.81 -9.53 28.62
N PHE A 139 -4.44 -10.69 28.63
CA PHE A 139 -3.78 -11.98 28.58
C PHE A 139 -4.03 -12.62 27.22
N SER A 140 -3.04 -13.26 26.63
CA SER A 140 -3.16 -13.89 25.30
C SER A 140 -2.48 -15.24 25.23
N LEU A 141 -3.16 -16.17 24.56
CA LEU A 141 -2.71 -17.52 24.24
C LEU A 141 -2.87 -17.76 22.74
N HIS A 142 -1.93 -18.50 22.17
CA HIS A 142 -1.94 -18.89 20.77
C HIS A 142 -1.95 -20.41 20.63
N LYS A 143 -2.70 -20.92 19.65
CA LYS A 143 -2.77 -22.36 19.33
C LYS A 143 -2.63 -22.55 17.83
N ASN A 144 -1.65 -23.34 17.41
CA ASN A 144 -1.48 -23.70 16.00
C ASN A 144 -2.58 -24.67 15.58
N ILE A 145 -3.15 -24.42 14.40
CA ILE A 145 -4.14 -25.33 13.78
C ILE A 145 -3.43 -26.50 13.08
N ILE A 146 -2.28 -26.25 12.46
CA ILE A 146 -1.48 -27.20 11.71
C ILE A 146 -0.14 -27.42 12.45
N GLN A 147 0.07 -28.62 13.00
CA GLN A 147 1.17 -28.88 13.95
C GLN A 147 2.56 -28.96 13.30
N ASP A 148 2.67 -29.34 12.02
CA ASP A 148 3.94 -29.50 11.30
C ASP A 148 4.52 -28.18 10.76
N LYS A 149 3.79 -27.07 10.90
CA LYS A 149 4.18 -25.75 10.38
C LYS A 149 4.62 -24.79 11.49
N GLN A 150 5.39 -23.78 11.10
CA GLN A 150 5.87 -22.77 12.05
C GLN A 150 4.72 -21.89 12.56
N SER A 151 4.89 -21.43 13.80
CA SER A 151 3.95 -20.54 14.45
C SER A 151 3.96 -19.11 13.87
N LEU A 152 2.77 -18.50 13.77
CA LEU A 152 2.63 -17.11 13.38
C LEU A 152 3.08 -16.15 14.49
N GLY A 153 2.78 -16.47 15.75
CA GLY A 153 3.01 -15.66 16.92
C GLY A 153 3.94 -16.32 17.96
N PRO A 154 3.96 -15.81 19.19
CA PRO A 154 4.59 -16.49 20.32
C PRO A 154 3.96 -17.86 20.55
N ASN A 155 4.77 -18.87 20.94
CA ASN A 155 4.28 -20.22 21.27
C ASN A 155 3.82 -20.37 22.72
N THR A 156 3.99 -19.33 23.54
CA THR A 156 3.67 -19.34 24.96
C THR A 156 2.74 -18.18 25.29
N ALA A 157 1.98 -18.34 26.37
CA ALA A 157 1.07 -17.30 26.82
C ALA A 157 1.84 -16.06 27.30
N TYR A 158 1.23 -14.90 27.10
CA TYR A 158 1.77 -13.63 27.57
C TYR A 158 0.67 -12.71 28.09
N SER A 159 1.07 -11.78 28.94
CA SER A 159 0.21 -10.68 29.39
C SER A 159 0.84 -9.33 29.12
N ILE A 160 0.00 -8.35 28.86
CA ILE A 160 0.36 -6.93 28.75
C ILE A 160 -0.46 -6.21 29.80
N GLN A 161 0.20 -5.48 30.69
CA GLN A 161 -0.47 -4.78 31.79
C GLN A 161 0.01 -3.35 31.89
N TYR A 162 -0.94 -2.44 32.10
CA TYR A 162 -0.67 -1.06 32.47
C TYR A 162 -0.85 -0.89 33.98
N HIS A 163 0.18 -0.39 34.65
CA HIS A 163 0.23 -0.18 36.09
C HIS A 163 -0.11 1.27 36.42
N GLU A 164 -0.72 1.49 37.60
CA GLU A 164 -1.08 2.82 38.10
C GLU A 164 0.11 3.78 38.19
N CYS A 165 1.33 3.26 38.37
CA CYS A 165 2.58 4.02 38.36
C CYS A 165 3.01 4.50 36.96
N GLY A 166 2.11 4.52 35.97
CA GLY A 166 2.39 4.95 34.60
C GLY A 166 3.15 3.93 33.76
N THR A 167 3.26 2.70 34.21
CA THR A 167 4.25 1.77 33.64
C THR A 167 3.55 0.68 32.83
N THR A 168 4.03 0.39 31.62
CA THR A 168 3.51 -0.72 30.79
C THR A 168 4.49 -1.88 30.80
N SER A 169 4.03 -3.04 31.25
CA SER A 169 4.83 -4.26 31.34
C SER A 169 4.29 -5.36 30.44
N ILE A 170 5.20 -6.23 30.00
CA ILE A 170 4.88 -7.46 29.28
C ILE A 170 5.49 -8.62 30.05
N SER A 171 4.67 -9.61 30.36
CA SER A 171 5.08 -10.83 31.03
C SER A 171 4.81 -12.04 30.14
N MET A 172 5.66 -13.05 30.17
CA MET A 172 5.49 -14.29 29.40
C MET A 172 5.61 -15.50 30.30
N GLN A 173 4.85 -16.56 29.99
CA GLN A 173 4.95 -17.83 30.68
C GLN A 173 6.27 -18.53 30.29
N LYS A 174 7.07 -18.90 31.29
CA LYS A 174 8.33 -19.62 31.09
C LYS A 174 8.08 -20.96 30.41
N THR A 175 8.94 -21.30 29.46
CA THR A 175 8.91 -22.58 28.74
C THR A 175 10.32 -22.94 28.27
N GLU A 176 10.58 -24.24 28.12
CA GLU A 176 11.82 -24.78 27.55
C GLU A 176 11.85 -24.71 26.01
N ASP A 177 10.82 -24.12 25.39
CA ASP A 177 10.75 -23.93 23.94
C ASP A 177 11.97 -23.16 23.41
N ARG A 178 12.59 -23.71 22.35
CA ARG A 178 13.74 -23.12 21.65
C ARG A 178 13.45 -21.72 21.10
N ASP A 179 12.19 -21.40 20.82
CA ASP A 179 11.75 -20.10 20.30
C ASP A 179 11.33 -19.10 21.40
N TYR A 180 11.41 -19.47 22.68
CA TYR A 180 11.10 -18.59 23.81
C TYR A 180 11.93 -17.30 23.77
N SER A 181 13.26 -17.44 23.66
CA SER A 181 14.19 -16.29 23.62
C SER A 181 13.89 -15.33 22.46
N LYS A 182 13.61 -15.87 21.27
CA LYS A 182 13.24 -15.08 20.08
C LYS A 182 11.94 -14.31 20.30
N SER A 183 10.96 -14.92 20.98
CA SER A 183 9.69 -14.28 21.31
C SER A 183 9.89 -13.14 22.31
N CYS A 184 10.68 -13.36 23.37
CA CYS A 184 11.04 -12.31 24.32
C CYS A 184 11.75 -11.12 23.64
N ASP A 185 12.72 -11.41 22.77
CA ASP A 185 13.45 -10.38 22.02
C ASP A 185 12.55 -9.60 21.07
N TRP A 186 11.57 -10.27 20.44
CA TRP A 186 10.58 -9.61 19.60
C TRP A 186 9.69 -8.67 20.42
N PHE A 187 9.23 -9.11 21.59
CA PHE A 187 8.42 -8.25 22.47
C PHE A 187 9.19 -7.01 22.93
N ARG A 188 10.43 -7.19 23.40
CA ARG A 188 11.31 -6.11 23.85
C ARG A 188 11.67 -5.13 22.73
N SER A 189 12.12 -5.65 21.58
CA SER A 189 12.76 -4.82 20.55
C SER A 189 11.81 -4.33 19.46
N LYS A 190 10.63 -4.96 19.31
CA LYS A 190 9.64 -4.63 18.27
C LYS A 190 8.30 -4.23 18.87
N PHE A 191 7.71 -5.10 19.70
CA PHE A 191 6.35 -4.91 20.18
C PHE A 191 6.20 -3.72 21.11
N LEU A 192 6.88 -3.72 22.25
CA LEU A 192 6.71 -2.69 23.27
C LEU A 192 6.97 -1.28 22.73
N PRO A 193 8.07 -0.99 21.99
CA PRO A 193 8.29 0.35 21.45
C PRO A 193 7.20 0.80 20.47
N ARG A 194 6.64 -0.15 19.70
CA ARG A 194 5.55 0.16 18.78
C ARG A 194 4.22 0.36 19.51
N PHE A 195 3.98 -0.40 20.56
CA PHE A 195 2.81 -0.31 21.41
C PHE A 195 2.78 1.03 22.16
N ILE A 196 3.88 1.43 22.79
CA ILE A 196 4.01 2.75 23.44
C ILE A 196 3.77 3.88 22.43
N LYS A 197 4.32 3.77 21.21
CA LYS A 197 4.03 4.74 20.15
C LYS A 197 2.54 4.85 19.81
N TRP A 198 1.78 3.75 19.87
CA TRP A 198 0.33 3.80 19.68
C TRP A 198 -0.39 4.44 20.86
N MET A 199 0.01 4.13 22.10
CA MET A 199 -0.54 4.78 23.31
C MET A 199 -0.38 6.30 23.26
N MET A 200 0.79 6.77 22.83
CA MET A 200 1.11 8.20 22.75
C MET A 200 0.56 8.91 21.51
N SER A 201 -0.09 8.18 20.59
CA SER A 201 -0.61 8.78 19.37
C SER A 201 -1.97 9.44 19.60
N GLU A 202 -2.07 10.74 19.32
CA GLU A 202 -3.33 11.48 19.22
C GLU A 202 -4.04 11.15 17.90
N ASN A 203 -4.41 9.88 17.69
CA ASN A 203 -5.12 9.47 16.48
C ASN A 203 -6.60 9.85 16.56
N ASN A 204 -6.91 11.13 16.33
CA ASN A 204 -8.27 11.65 16.10
C ASN A 204 -8.82 11.32 14.69
N ASN A 205 -8.43 10.18 14.10
CA ASN A 205 -8.97 9.76 12.82
C ASN A 205 -10.38 9.17 13.03
N VAL A 206 -11.36 10.09 13.12
CA VAL A 206 -12.80 9.85 13.30
C VAL A 206 -13.49 9.40 12.00
N GLY A 207 -12.76 9.32 10.88
CA GLY A 207 -13.32 8.85 9.60
C GLY A 207 -13.72 7.35 9.64
N PRO A 208 -14.78 6.95 8.90
CA PRO A 208 -15.17 5.55 8.76
C PRO A 208 -14.00 4.74 8.20
N LYS A 209 -13.50 3.78 9.00
CA LYS A 209 -12.38 2.91 8.60
C LYS A 209 -12.91 1.82 7.68
N ILE A 210 -12.50 1.86 6.42
CA ILE A 210 -12.78 0.81 5.44
C ILE A 210 -12.03 -0.48 5.87
N SER A 211 -12.79 -1.51 6.20
CA SER A 211 -12.29 -2.86 6.48
C SER A 211 -11.57 -3.45 5.27
N SER A 212 -10.66 -4.40 5.50
CA SER A 212 -9.93 -5.03 4.39
C SER A 212 -10.54 -6.37 4.03
N LEU A 213 -10.81 -6.57 2.74
CA LEU A 213 -11.43 -7.77 2.18
C LEU A 213 -12.83 -8.00 2.77
N SER A 214 -13.60 -6.94 3.03
CA SER A 214 -14.94 -7.06 3.61
C SER A 214 -16.00 -7.58 2.64
N LEU A 215 -15.73 -7.59 1.33
CA LEU A 215 -16.69 -8.04 0.32
C LEU A 215 -16.53 -9.52 -0.07
N ILE A 216 -15.48 -10.18 0.40
CA ILE A 216 -15.14 -11.57 0.09
C ILE A 216 -14.70 -12.34 1.35
N SER A 217 -14.68 -13.67 1.28
CA SER A 217 -14.17 -14.50 2.38
C SER A 217 -12.66 -14.35 2.54
N ALA A 218 -12.24 -14.04 3.77
CA ALA A 218 -10.82 -13.97 4.16
C ALA A 218 -10.11 -15.32 4.04
N GLU A 219 -10.81 -16.41 4.35
CA GLU A 219 -10.30 -17.78 4.29
C GLU A 219 -10.08 -18.18 2.83
N LYS A 220 -11.14 -18.10 2.01
CA LYS A 220 -11.05 -18.39 0.58
C LYS A 220 -9.99 -17.50 -0.10
N TYR A 221 -9.88 -16.23 0.28
CA TYR A 221 -8.83 -15.34 -0.22
C TYR A 221 -7.43 -15.84 0.12
N THR A 222 -7.18 -16.23 1.36
CA THR A 222 -5.86 -16.72 1.78
C THR A 222 -5.49 -17.97 1.01
N MET A 223 -6.40 -18.94 0.90
CA MET A 223 -6.17 -20.18 0.16
C MET A 223 -5.92 -19.92 -1.33
N LEU A 224 -6.83 -19.19 -1.98
CA LEU A 224 -6.75 -18.89 -3.40
C LEU A 224 -5.51 -18.04 -3.73
N TYR A 225 -5.18 -17.05 -2.90
CA TYR A 225 -3.99 -16.22 -3.08
C TYR A 225 -2.71 -17.06 -3.06
N ASN A 226 -2.57 -17.97 -2.10
CA ASN A 226 -1.39 -18.84 -2.04
C ASN A 226 -1.34 -19.80 -3.24
N ARG A 227 -2.47 -20.37 -3.67
CA ARG A 227 -2.55 -21.20 -4.89
C ARG A 227 -2.12 -20.44 -6.14
N LEU A 228 -2.66 -19.25 -6.36
CA LEU A 228 -2.34 -18.44 -7.54
C LEU A 228 -0.90 -17.91 -7.48
N LYS A 229 -0.40 -17.61 -6.28
CA LYS A 229 0.99 -17.20 -6.07
C LYS A 229 1.97 -18.31 -6.47
N GLU A 230 1.67 -19.55 -6.11
CA GLU A 230 2.46 -20.71 -6.51
C GLU A 230 2.36 -20.98 -8.01
N LYS A 231 1.13 -20.99 -8.55
CA LYS A 231 0.84 -21.29 -9.97
C LYS A 231 1.40 -20.25 -10.94
N TYR A 232 1.26 -18.96 -10.63
CA TYR A 232 1.58 -17.87 -11.55
C TYR A 232 2.73 -16.99 -11.07
N GLY A 233 2.93 -16.84 -9.75
CA GLY A 233 3.83 -15.83 -9.21
C GLY A 233 5.31 -16.24 -9.20
N THR A 234 5.62 -17.44 -8.71
CA THR A 234 7.01 -17.88 -8.44
C THR A 234 7.90 -17.82 -9.68
N GLU A 235 7.45 -18.36 -10.81
CA GLU A 235 8.21 -18.33 -12.06
C GLU A 235 8.18 -16.94 -12.71
N MET A 236 7.03 -16.26 -12.69
CA MET A 236 6.91 -14.92 -13.29
C MET A 236 7.86 -13.90 -12.67
N VAL A 237 8.12 -13.99 -11.36
CA VAL A 237 9.12 -13.14 -10.68
C VAL A 237 10.53 -13.36 -11.23
N LYS A 238 10.88 -14.60 -11.62
CA LYS A 238 12.22 -14.95 -12.13
C LYS A 238 12.43 -14.46 -13.57
N VAL A 239 11.39 -14.49 -14.39
CA VAL A 239 11.46 -14.16 -15.83
C VAL A 239 10.96 -12.76 -16.17
N TRP A 240 10.74 -11.90 -15.17
CA TRP A 240 10.16 -10.57 -15.33
C TRP A 240 11.01 -9.66 -16.24
N PRO A 241 10.51 -9.25 -17.42
CA PRO A 241 11.32 -8.51 -18.40
C PRO A 241 11.22 -6.98 -18.25
N GLU A 242 10.39 -6.49 -17.33
CA GLU A 242 10.17 -5.06 -17.12
C GLU A 242 11.18 -4.46 -16.13
N ASN A 243 11.38 -3.14 -16.20
CA ASN A 243 12.31 -2.42 -15.31
C ASN A 243 11.74 -2.17 -13.89
N THR A 244 10.56 -2.70 -13.59
CA THR A 244 9.88 -2.56 -12.31
C THR A 244 10.25 -3.69 -11.34
N ASP A 245 9.96 -3.53 -10.06
CA ASP A 245 10.21 -4.56 -9.05
C ASP A 245 9.29 -5.78 -9.26
N PRO A 246 9.81 -6.95 -9.68
CA PRO A 246 8.98 -8.11 -9.98
C PRO A 246 8.17 -8.59 -8.78
N ILE A 247 8.75 -8.56 -7.57
CA ILE A 247 8.08 -9.04 -6.36
C ILE A 247 6.86 -8.16 -6.07
N LYS A 248 7.01 -6.85 -6.23
CA LYS A 248 5.90 -5.93 -5.99
C LYS A 248 4.78 -6.13 -7.00
N PHE A 249 5.08 -6.07 -8.30
CA PHE A 249 4.05 -6.02 -9.35
C PHE A 249 3.40 -7.38 -9.59
N VAL A 250 4.17 -8.48 -9.59
CA VAL A 250 3.60 -9.83 -9.78
C VAL A 250 2.62 -10.18 -8.66
N TYR A 251 3.02 -9.96 -7.40
CA TYR A 251 2.16 -10.32 -6.27
C TYR A 251 1.03 -9.30 -6.01
N GLU A 252 1.09 -8.12 -6.62
CA GLU A 252 -0.03 -7.17 -6.69
C GLU A 252 -1.12 -7.70 -7.62
N ASP A 253 -0.78 -8.06 -8.86
CA ASP A 253 -1.75 -8.58 -9.83
C ASP A 253 -2.32 -9.93 -9.40
N VAL A 254 -1.51 -10.83 -8.83
CA VAL A 254 -2.02 -12.09 -8.23
C VAL A 254 -3.05 -11.81 -7.14
N ALA A 255 -2.80 -10.83 -6.27
CA ALA A 255 -3.71 -10.47 -5.19
C ALA A 255 -5.00 -9.81 -5.68
N ILE A 256 -4.94 -9.02 -6.76
CA ILE A 256 -6.12 -8.42 -7.41
C ILE A 256 -6.93 -9.51 -8.13
N ALA A 257 -6.27 -10.40 -8.87
CA ALA A 257 -6.94 -11.53 -9.52
C ALA A 257 -7.66 -12.42 -8.51
N THR A 258 -7.00 -12.75 -7.38
CA THR A 258 -7.61 -13.49 -6.27
C THR A 258 -8.90 -12.82 -5.79
N TYR A 259 -8.86 -11.50 -5.60
CA TYR A 259 -10.00 -10.73 -5.12
C TYR A 259 -11.17 -10.77 -6.12
N LEU A 260 -10.89 -10.54 -7.41
CA LEU A 260 -11.89 -10.56 -8.47
C LEU A 260 -12.52 -11.94 -8.64
N LEU A 261 -11.74 -13.02 -8.62
CA LEU A 261 -12.26 -14.38 -8.76
C LEU A 261 -13.25 -14.75 -7.65
N LEU A 262 -12.97 -14.34 -6.40
CA LEU A 262 -13.87 -14.56 -5.27
C LEU A 262 -15.09 -13.63 -5.29
N LEU A 263 -14.90 -12.40 -5.75
CA LEU A 263 -16.00 -11.47 -5.96
C LEU A 263 -16.97 -12.02 -7.03
N TRP A 264 -16.44 -12.60 -8.10
CA TRP A 264 -17.19 -13.25 -9.17
C TRP A 264 -17.82 -14.58 -8.74
N GLU A 265 -17.18 -15.35 -7.86
CA GLU A 265 -17.78 -16.52 -7.22
C GLU A 265 -19.01 -16.13 -6.39
N LYS A 266 -18.90 -15.05 -5.62
CA LYS A 266 -20.02 -14.47 -4.86
C LYS A 266 -21.15 -14.04 -5.80
N GLU A 267 -20.85 -13.32 -6.89
CA GLU A 267 -21.85 -12.93 -7.88
C GLU A 267 -22.57 -14.15 -8.49
N ARG A 268 -21.82 -15.19 -8.87
CA ARG A 268 -22.37 -16.44 -9.41
C ARG A 268 -23.34 -17.10 -8.43
N SER A 269 -22.95 -17.13 -7.16
CA SER A 269 -23.78 -17.67 -6.07
C SER A 269 -25.07 -16.87 -5.88
N GLU A 270 -24.98 -15.53 -5.83
CA GLU A 270 -26.14 -14.64 -5.69
C GLU A 270 -27.11 -14.75 -6.87
N LYS A 271 -26.60 -14.97 -8.08
CA LYS A 271 -27.39 -15.13 -9.30
C LYS A 271 -27.84 -16.56 -9.58
N GLY A 272 -27.41 -17.54 -8.79
CA GLY A 272 -27.71 -18.96 -9.02
C GLY A 272 -27.18 -19.49 -10.36
N THR A 273 -26.03 -19.02 -10.83
CA THR A 273 -25.45 -19.39 -12.13
C THR A 273 -24.04 -19.96 -12.00
N GLN A 274 -23.66 -20.85 -12.93
CA GLN A 274 -22.29 -21.36 -13.05
C GLN A 274 -21.51 -20.69 -14.19
N LYS A 275 -22.15 -19.80 -14.96
CA LYS A 275 -21.49 -19.09 -16.07
C LYS A 275 -20.38 -18.19 -15.52
N LEU A 276 -19.16 -18.34 -16.07
CA LEU A 276 -18.04 -17.48 -15.73
C LEU A 276 -18.21 -16.09 -16.36
N GLN A 277 -17.83 -15.08 -15.59
CA GLN A 277 -17.89 -13.67 -15.97
C GLN A 277 -16.96 -13.36 -17.14
N THR A 278 -17.44 -12.49 -18.01
CA THR A 278 -16.64 -11.84 -19.05
C THR A 278 -16.12 -10.49 -18.59
N PHE A 279 -14.96 -10.05 -19.09
CA PHE A 279 -14.36 -8.79 -18.63
C PHE A 279 -13.54 -8.03 -19.67
N ILE A 280 -13.38 -6.72 -19.45
CA ILE A 280 -12.39 -5.88 -20.11
C ILE A 280 -11.57 -5.13 -19.06
N ASP A 281 -10.25 -5.15 -19.19
CA ASP A 281 -9.33 -4.38 -18.35
C ASP A 281 -8.74 -3.18 -19.11
N PHE A 282 -9.11 -1.98 -18.68
CA PHE A 282 -8.67 -0.73 -19.30
C PHE A 282 -7.41 -0.17 -18.64
N GLY A 283 -6.39 0.07 -19.47
CA GLY A 283 -5.06 0.41 -18.98
C GLY A 283 -4.38 -0.79 -18.34
N CYS A 284 -4.54 -1.99 -18.94
CA CYS A 284 -4.09 -3.26 -18.38
C CYS A 284 -2.56 -3.36 -18.17
N GLY A 285 -1.78 -2.41 -18.69
CA GLY A 285 -0.37 -2.24 -18.40
C GLY A 285 0.44 -3.48 -18.72
N ASN A 286 0.93 -4.15 -17.68
CA ASN A 286 1.74 -5.36 -17.84
C ASN A 286 0.91 -6.57 -18.34
N GLY A 287 -0.42 -6.54 -18.30
CA GLY A 287 -1.30 -7.61 -18.82
C GLY A 287 -1.34 -8.89 -17.97
N LEU A 288 -0.61 -8.97 -16.85
CA LEU A 288 -0.56 -10.14 -15.97
C LEU A 288 -1.92 -10.45 -15.34
N LEU A 289 -2.68 -9.41 -14.95
CA LEU A 289 -4.04 -9.59 -14.43
C LEU A 289 -4.94 -10.29 -15.46
N VAL A 290 -4.91 -9.84 -16.71
CA VAL A 290 -5.67 -10.42 -17.83
C VAL A 290 -5.25 -11.86 -18.09
N TYR A 291 -3.94 -12.14 -18.09
CA TYR A 291 -3.40 -13.49 -18.24
C TYR A 291 -3.92 -14.43 -17.14
N ILE A 292 -3.88 -14.02 -15.88
CA ILE A 292 -4.33 -14.85 -14.75
C ILE A 292 -5.83 -15.12 -14.87
N LEU A 293 -6.66 -14.09 -15.06
CA LEU A 293 -8.12 -14.24 -15.14
C LEU A 293 -8.52 -15.13 -16.33
N SER A 294 -7.89 -14.93 -17.50
CA SER A 294 -8.12 -15.76 -18.69
C SER A 294 -7.69 -17.21 -18.48
N SER A 295 -6.57 -17.43 -17.80
CA SER A 295 -6.06 -18.77 -17.48
C SER A 295 -6.89 -19.50 -16.41
N GLU A 296 -7.66 -18.76 -15.61
CA GLU A 296 -8.66 -19.31 -14.69
C GLU A 296 -10.05 -19.47 -15.35
N GLY A 297 -10.15 -19.29 -16.67
CA GLY A 297 -11.34 -19.63 -17.48
C GLY A 297 -12.26 -18.45 -17.80
N HIS A 298 -11.96 -17.25 -17.33
CA HIS A 298 -12.78 -16.07 -17.61
C HIS A 298 -12.45 -15.47 -18.97
N MET A 299 -13.44 -15.36 -19.84
CA MET A 299 -13.23 -14.78 -21.17
C MET A 299 -13.14 -13.25 -21.08
N GLY A 300 -12.03 -12.67 -21.53
CA GLY A 300 -11.87 -11.22 -21.52
C GLY A 300 -10.66 -10.75 -22.29
N MET A 301 -10.43 -9.45 -22.24
CA MET A 301 -9.29 -8.82 -22.89
C MET A 301 -8.74 -7.63 -22.10
N GLY A 302 -7.45 -7.34 -22.30
CA GLY A 302 -6.81 -6.13 -21.82
C GLY A 302 -6.58 -5.15 -22.95
N ILE A 303 -6.87 -3.88 -22.70
CA ILE A 303 -6.55 -2.79 -23.62
C ILE A 303 -5.58 -1.86 -22.93
N ASP A 304 -4.42 -1.63 -23.54
CA ASP A 304 -3.48 -0.61 -23.09
C ASP A 304 -3.06 0.26 -24.27
N LEU A 305 -2.67 1.50 -23.97
CA LEU A 305 -2.11 2.41 -24.96
C LEU A 305 -0.84 1.82 -25.61
N ARG A 306 -0.13 0.92 -24.91
CA ARG A 306 1.17 0.41 -25.34
C ARG A 306 1.38 -1.05 -24.95
N LYS A 307 1.96 -1.81 -25.87
CA LYS A 307 2.47 -3.15 -25.59
C LYS A 307 3.65 -3.08 -24.61
N ARG A 308 3.65 -3.96 -23.59
CA ARG A 308 4.78 -4.18 -22.68
C ARG A 308 5.58 -5.40 -23.12
N LYS A 309 6.85 -5.50 -22.70
CA LYS A 309 7.74 -6.61 -23.10
C LYS A 309 7.22 -7.94 -22.59
N ILE A 310 6.65 -7.94 -21.39
CA ILE A 310 6.06 -9.13 -20.77
C ILE A 310 4.91 -9.74 -21.58
N TRP A 311 4.24 -8.96 -22.44
CA TRP A 311 3.16 -9.50 -23.28
C TRP A 311 3.64 -10.62 -24.19
N ASP A 312 4.92 -10.60 -24.58
CA ASP A 312 5.52 -11.66 -25.42
C ASP A 312 5.68 -13.00 -24.68
N LEU A 313 5.55 -13.01 -23.36
CA LEU A 313 5.62 -14.23 -22.54
C LEU A 313 4.25 -14.92 -22.37
N PHE A 314 3.15 -14.23 -22.67
CA PHE A 314 1.81 -14.77 -22.47
C PHE A 314 1.35 -15.62 -23.67
N PRO A 315 0.56 -16.69 -23.44
CA PRO A 315 0.01 -17.48 -24.52
C PRO A 315 -0.97 -16.65 -25.35
N LYS A 316 -1.15 -17.02 -26.63
CA LYS A 316 -2.09 -16.35 -27.55
C LYS A 316 -3.54 -16.33 -27.07
N SER A 317 -3.91 -17.20 -26.14
CA SER A 317 -5.22 -17.17 -25.46
C SER A 317 -5.42 -15.95 -24.56
N THR A 318 -4.35 -15.21 -24.25
CA THR A 318 -4.41 -13.95 -23.51
C THR A 318 -4.63 -12.81 -24.50
N HIS A 319 -5.87 -12.34 -24.60
CA HIS A 319 -6.22 -11.28 -25.54
C HIS A 319 -5.78 -9.92 -25.00
N LEU A 320 -4.72 -9.36 -25.59
CA LEU A 320 -4.18 -8.05 -25.26
C LEU A 320 -4.13 -7.18 -26.51
N GLN A 321 -4.68 -5.97 -26.43
CA GLN A 321 -4.78 -5.04 -27.55
C GLN A 321 -4.06 -3.73 -27.23
N VAL A 322 -3.27 -3.27 -28.20
CA VAL A 322 -2.73 -1.91 -28.19
C VAL A 322 -3.76 -0.98 -28.81
N SER A 323 -4.37 -0.13 -28.01
CA SER A 323 -5.33 0.86 -28.50
C SER A 323 -5.42 2.07 -27.57
N THR A 324 -5.64 3.25 -28.15
CA THR A 324 -5.99 4.44 -27.38
C THR A 324 -7.45 4.33 -26.96
N ILE A 325 -7.70 4.37 -25.65
CA ILE A 325 -9.05 4.37 -25.10
C ILE A 325 -9.54 5.81 -25.07
N VAL A 326 -10.56 6.12 -25.87
CA VAL A 326 -11.19 7.43 -25.94
C VAL A 326 -12.65 7.29 -25.51
N PRO A 327 -13.10 7.89 -24.41
CA PRO A 327 -14.48 7.80 -23.96
C PRO A 327 -15.45 8.36 -25.02
N SER A 328 -16.16 7.44 -25.69
CA SER A 328 -17.05 7.71 -26.82
C SER A 328 -18.11 6.62 -26.93
N SER A 329 -19.11 6.83 -27.78
CA SER A 329 -20.10 5.81 -28.15
C SER A 329 -19.49 4.51 -28.69
N ASP A 330 -18.26 4.56 -29.20
CA ASP A 330 -17.55 3.38 -29.73
C ASP A 330 -16.82 2.58 -28.64
N THR A 331 -16.76 3.12 -27.42
CA THR A 331 -16.10 2.50 -26.27
C THR A 331 -17.15 1.95 -25.30
N VAL A 332 -18.07 1.13 -25.82
CA VAL A 332 -19.11 0.43 -25.06
C VAL A 332 -19.10 -1.05 -25.37
N PHE A 333 -19.44 -1.88 -24.38
CA PHE A 333 -19.27 -3.33 -24.45
C PHE A 333 -20.52 -4.04 -23.91
N PRO A 334 -21.60 -4.12 -24.70
CA PRO A 334 -22.90 -4.60 -24.23
C PRO A 334 -22.91 -6.05 -23.75
N ASP A 335 -22.00 -6.87 -24.31
CA ASP A 335 -21.89 -8.30 -23.99
C ASP A 335 -20.89 -8.60 -22.86
N VAL A 336 -20.31 -7.58 -22.23
CA VAL A 336 -19.30 -7.72 -21.18
C VAL A 336 -19.92 -7.51 -19.80
N ASP A 337 -19.71 -8.49 -18.92
CA ASP A 337 -20.24 -8.45 -17.55
C ASP A 337 -19.49 -7.43 -16.67
N TRP A 338 -18.17 -7.29 -16.84
CA TRP A 338 -17.31 -6.48 -15.97
C TRP A 338 -16.33 -5.57 -16.70
N ILE A 339 -16.30 -4.31 -16.30
CA ILE A 339 -15.21 -3.37 -16.64
C ILE A 339 -14.24 -3.24 -15.48
N ILE A 340 -12.96 -3.48 -15.74
CA ILE A 340 -11.88 -3.40 -14.76
C ILE A 340 -11.06 -2.14 -15.03
N GLY A 341 -10.83 -1.35 -13.98
CA GLY A 341 -9.91 -0.23 -13.94
C GLY A 341 -8.86 -0.44 -12.86
N ASN A 342 -7.85 -1.26 -13.13
CA ASN A 342 -6.73 -1.46 -12.22
C ASN A 342 -5.69 -0.36 -12.42
N HIS A 343 -5.64 0.63 -11.51
CA HIS A 343 -4.67 1.73 -11.59
C HIS A 343 -4.72 2.47 -12.94
N SER A 344 -5.93 2.67 -13.48
CA SER A 344 -6.19 3.13 -14.85
C SER A 344 -5.95 4.63 -15.12
N ASP A 345 -5.21 5.32 -14.25
CA ASP A 345 -4.80 6.72 -14.39
C ASP A 345 -5.96 7.66 -14.83
N GLU A 346 -5.84 8.33 -15.99
CA GLU A 346 -6.82 9.25 -16.55
C GLU A 346 -8.19 8.61 -16.86
N LEU A 347 -8.26 7.28 -16.97
CA LEU A 347 -9.51 6.56 -17.20
C LEU A 347 -10.28 6.31 -15.90
N THR A 348 -9.69 6.53 -14.73
CA THR A 348 -10.33 6.29 -13.42
C THR A 348 -11.78 6.82 -13.34
N PRO A 349 -12.08 8.11 -13.65
CA PRO A 349 -13.46 8.61 -13.59
C PRO A 349 -14.35 8.08 -14.73
N TRP A 350 -13.75 7.59 -15.82
CA TRP A 350 -14.45 7.07 -17.00
C TRP A 350 -14.88 5.61 -16.87
N ILE A 351 -14.22 4.80 -16.03
CA ILE A 351 -14.60 3.40 -15.78
C ILE A 351 -16.09 3.24 -15.41
N PRO A 352 -16.64 3.95 -14.41
CA PRO A 352 -18.06 3.85 -14.09
C PRO A 352 -18.97 4.37 -15.21
N VAL A 353 -18.53 5.37 -15.99
CA VAL A 353 -19.29 5.88 -17.14
C VAL A 353 -19.38 4.84 -18.26
N ILE A 354 -18.26 4.21 -18.61
CA ILE A 354 -18.19 3.17 -19.63
C ILE A 354 -19.04 1.97 -19.21
N ALA A 355 -18.93 1.52 -17.95
CA ALA A 355 -19.78 0.45 -17.43
C ALA A 355 -21.26 0.84 -17.46
N ALA A 356 -21.60 2.09 -17.09
CA ALA A 356 -22.97 2.58 -17.12
C ALA A 356 -23.59 2.53 -18.52
N ARG A 357 -22.82 2.95 -19.54
CA ARG A 357 -23.26 3.03 -20.94
C ARG A 357 -23.11 1.73 -21.72
N SER A 358 -22.36 0.75 -21.22
CA SER A 358 -22.19 -0.55 -21.87
C SER A 358 -23.45 -1.40 -21.76
N SER A 359 -23.98 -1.60 -20.55
CA SER A 359 -25.22 -2.35 -20.32
C SER A 359 -25.76 -2.07 -18.93
N TYR A 360 -27.08 -2.16 -18.75
CA TYR A 360 -27.72 -2.03 -17.43
C TYR A 360 -27.17 -3.06 -16.43
N GLU A 361 -26.83 -4.26 -16.91
CA GLU A 361 -26.29 -5.35 -16.09
C GLU A 361 -24.77 -5.30 -15.90
N CYS A 362 -24.06 -4.42 -16.62
CA CYS A 362 -22.61 -4.30 -16.54
C CYS A 362 -22.18 -3.79 -15.17
N ARG A 363 -21.13 -4.39 -14.61
CA ARG A 363 -20.51 -4.06 -13.32
C ARG A 363 -19.13 -3.51 -13.54
N PHE A 364 -18.54 -2.94 -12.50
CA PHE A 364 -17.13 -2.54 -12.57
C PHE A 364 -16.36 -2.81 -11.29
N PHE A 365 -15.06 -3.02 -11.47
CA PHE A 365 -14.06 -2.93 -10.42
C PHE A 365 -13.11 -1.77 -10.72
N LEU A 366 -12.88 -0.90 -9.75
CA LEU A 366 -12.04 0.28 -9.92
C LEU A 366 -11.05 0.40 -8.75
N LEU A 367 -9.75 0.44 -9.05
CA LEU A 367 -8.67 0.63 -8.08
C LEU A 367 -7.86 1.89 -8.43
N PRO A 368 -8.24 3.08 -7.92
CA PRO A 368 -7.59 4.33 -8.30
C PRO A 368 -6.15 4.47 -7.77
N CYS A 369 -5.25 5.06 -8.56
CA CYS A 369 -3.87 5.38 -8.16
C CYS A 369 -3.57 6.88 -8.20
N CYS A 370 -3.73 7.49 -9.37
CA CYS A 370 -3.43 8.87 -9.69
C CYS A 370 -4.69 9.72 -9.65
N ALA A 371 -4.58 10.95 -9.13
CA ALA A 371 -5.72 11.83 -8.98
C ALA A 371 -6.08 12.49 -10.32
N TYR A 372 -7.03 11.89 -11.05
CA TYR A 372 -7.60 12.40 -12.29
C TYR A 372 -9.11 12.63 -12.17
N GLU A 373 -9.56 13.69 -12.82
CA GLU A 373 -10.96 13.99 -13.14
C GLU A 373 -11.16 13.92 -14.67
N PHE A 374 -12.39 14.14 -15.16
CA PHE A 374 -12.75 13.90 -16.57
C PHE A 374 -11.89 14.67 -17.59
N ASP A 375 -11.42 15.87 -17.25
CA ASP A 375 -10.67 16.78 -18.12
C ASP A 375 -9.17 16.89 -17.77
N GLY A 376 -8.68 16.14 -16.78
CA GLY A 376 -7.27 16.17 -16.41
C GLY A 376 -6.97 15.83 -14.96
N LYS A 377 -5.97 16.50 -14.38
CA LYS A 377 -5.57 16.25 -12.99
C LYS A 377 -6.62 16.80 -12.03
N TYR A 378 -6.99 15.99 -11.05
CA TYR A 378 -7.98 16.36 -10.04
C TYR A 378 -7.58 17.63 -9.30
N ARG A 379 -8.44 18.65 -9.37
CA ARG A 379 -8.30 19.90 -8.63
C ARG A 379 -8.93 19.80 -7.24
N ARG A 380 -8.12 20.06 -6.22
CA ARG A 380 -8.57 20.05 -4.82
C ARG A 380 -9.51 21.22 -4.52
N CYS A 381 -10.51 20.96 -3.71
CA CYS A 381 -11.52 21.90 -3.27
C CYS A 381 -11.55 22.06 -1.73
N ASN A 382 -11.09 21.07 -0.97
CA ASN A 382 -11.12 21.11 0.51
C ASN A 382 -9.73 20.95 1.12
N ALA A 383 -9.17 22.02 1.69
CA ALA A 383 -7.85 21.98 2.34
C ALA A 383 -7.85 21.25 3.70
N ALA A 384 -9.01 21.05 4.33
CA ALA A 384 -9.13 20.39 5.65
C ALA A 384 -8.97 18.87 5.59
N GLU A 385 -9.16 18.25 4.42
CA GLU A 385 -8.96 16.82 4.21
C GLU A 385 -7.59 16.51 3.60
N SER A 386 -7.16 15.25 3.67
CA SER A 386 -6.04 14.79 2.85
C SER A 386 -6.44 14.74 1.37
N GLN A 387 -5.53 15.06 0.46
CA GLN A 387 -5.79 14.98 -0.99
C GLN A 387 -6.31 13.60 -1.42
N TYR A 388 -5.84 12.53 -0.77
CA TYR A 388 -6.29 11.18 -1.07
C TYR A 388 -7.72 10.92 -0.61
N SER A 389 -8.09 11.33 0.61
CA SER A 389 -9.46 11.19 1.13
C SER A 389 -10.45 11.90 0.23
N GLU A 390 -10.19 13.18 -0.04
CA GLU A 390 -11.04 14.01 -0.87
C GLU A 390 -11.18 13.43 -2.29
N TYR A 391 -10.07 12.94 -2.87
CA TYR A 391 -10.10 12.31 -4.18
C TYR A 391 -10.93 11.01 -4.20
N MET A 392 -10.82 10.17 -3.17
CA MET A 392 -11.65 8.96 -3.06
C MET A 392 -13.13 9.31 -2.93
N SER A 393 -13.48 10.37 -2.21
CA SER A 393 -14.85 10.87 -2.12
C SER A 393 -15.38 11.35 -3.48
N TYR A 394 -14.54 12.04 -4.26
CA TYR A 394 -14.88 12.41 -5.64
C TYR A 394 -15.11 11.19 -6.54
N VAL A 395 -14.21 10.21 -6.53
CA VAL A 395 -14.38 8.99 -7.34
C VAL A 395 -15.67 8.26 -6.95
N ARG A 396 -15.97 8.18 -5.65
CA ARG A 396 -17.22 7.60 -5.15
C ARG A 396 -18.44 8.35 -5.68
N SER A 397 -18.45 9.68 -5.63
CA SER A 397 -19.60 10.46 -6.10
C SER A 397 -19.81 10.30 -7.60
N VAL A 398 -18.74 10.14 -8.39
CA VAL A 398 -18.84 9.80 -9.82
C VAL A 398 -19.49 8.42 -10.00
N CYS A 399 -19.08 7.41 -9.23
CA CYS A 399 -19.66 6.07 -9.30
C CYS A 399 -21.17 6.07 -8.99
N GLU A 400 -21.57 6.76 -7.92
CA GLU A 400 -22.96 6.88 -7.49
C GLU A 400 -23.81 7.67 -8.49
N ALA A 401 -23.25 8.75 -9.07
CA ALA A 401 -23.89 9.53 -10.12
C ALA A 401 -24.00 8.78 -11.46
N CYS A 402 -23.17 7.75 -11.68
CA CYS A 402 -23.32 6.79 -12.78
C CYS A 402 -24.37 5.70 -12.49
N GLY A 403 -25.14 5.85 -11.40
CA GLY A 403 -26.29 5.00 -11.10
C GLY A 403 -25.93 3.68 -10.42
N PHE A 404 -24.78 3.57 -9.77
CA PHE A 404 -24.34 2.34 -9.11
C PHE A 404 -24.52 2.38 -7.59
N VAL A 405 -25.00 1.27 -7.03
CA VAL A 405 -24.75 0.94 -5.63
C VAL A 405 -23.26 0.62 -5.49
N THR A 406 -22.52 1.61 -5.00
CA THR A 406 -21.05 1.56 -4.95
C THR A 406 -20.58 0.99 -3.61
N GLN A 407 -20.01 -0.20 -3.65
CA GLN A 407 -19.35 -0.81 -2.50
C GLN A 407 -17.87 -0.40 -2.47
N VAL A 408 -17.29 -0.33 -1.27
CA VAL A 408 -15.89 0.08 -1.07
C VAL A 408 -15.18 -0.99 -0.25
N ASP A 409 -14.01 -1.42 -0.71
CA ASP A 409 -13.17 -2.38 0.01
C ASP A 409 -11.70 -1.96 -0.01
N ARG A 410 -10.91 -2.51 0.92
CA ARG A 410 -9.46 -2.33 1.01
C ARG A 410 -8.72 -3.63 0.74
N LEU A 411 -7.98 -3.68 -0.36
CA LEU A 411 -7.24 -4.85 -0.80
C LEU A 411 -5.97 -5.11 0.03
N ARG A 412 -5.53 -6.38 0.03
CA ARG A 412 -4.29 -6.86 0.68
C ARG A 412 -3.10 -6.94 -0.30
N ILE A 413 -2.88 -5.87 -1.05
CA ILE A 413 -1.81 -5.74 -2.06
C ILE A 413 -0.56 -5.00 -1.53
N PRO A 414 0.63 -5.15 -2.15
CA PRO A 414 1.85 -4.41 -1.83
C PRO A 414 1.85 -2.96 -2.36
N SER A 415 0.72 -2.24 -2.19
CA SER A 415 0.52 -0.84 -2.60
C SER A 415 -0.04 0.01 -1.46
N THR A 416 0.30 1.31 -1.48
CA THR A 416 -0.34 2.31 -0.61
C THR A 416 -1.72 2.73 -1.14
N LYS A 417 -1.96 2.54 -2.44
CA LYS A 417 -3.22 2.80 -3.15
C LYS A 417 -3.98 1.49 -3.26
N ARG A 418 -4.76 1.17 -2.24
CA ARG A 418 -5.37 -0.16 -2.05
C ARG A 418 -6.85 -0.11 -1.71
N THR A 419 -7.48 1.04 -1.86
CA THR A 419 -8.93 1.19 -1.72
C THR A 419 -9.56 1.07 -3.10
N CYS A 420 -10.50 0.15 -3.26
CA CYS A 420 -11.20 -0.08 -4.52
C CYS A 420 -12.70 0.22 -4.37
N PHE A 421 -13.34 0.50 -5.51
CA PHE A 421 -14.77 0.70 -5.67
C PHE A 421 -15.33 -0.39 -6.55
N ILE A 422 -16.49 -0.93 -6.16
CA ILE A 422 -17.20 -1.97 -6.89
C ILE A 422 -18.59 -1.43 -7.22
N GLY A 423 -18.91 -1.32 -8.50
CA GLY A 423 -20.27 -1.07 -8.97
C GLY A 423 -21.02 -2.39 -9.07
N TRP A 424 -21.78 -2.75 -8.02
CA TRP A 424 -22.38 -4.08 -7.89
C TRP A 424 -23.73 -4.23 -8.62
N GLN A 425 -24.60 -3.23 -8.46
CA GLN A 425 -25.93 -3.20 -9.04
C GLN A 425 -26.37 -1.75 -9.25
N ARG A 426 -27.50 -1.56 -9.94
CA ARG A 426 -28.06 -0.22 -10.15
C ARG A 426 -28.79 0.28 -8.92
N ASN A 427 -28.70 1.58 -8.66
CA ASN A 427 -29.46 2.28 -7.62
C ASN A 427 -30.77 2.90 -8.16
N TYR A 428 -31.15 2.56 -9.40
CA TYR A 428 -32.31 3.08 -10.11
C TYR A 428 -32.98 1.97 -10.92
N ALA A 429 -34.29 2.11 -11.15
CA ALA A 429 -35.07 1.17 -11.97
C ALA A 429 -34.75 1.33 -13.46
N ARG A 430 -34.84 0.24 -14.24
CA ARG A 430 -34.35 0.17 -15.63
C ARG A 430 -35.02 1.20 -16.55
N GLU A 431 -36.26 1.56 -16.27
CA GLU A 431 -37.08 2.52 -17.02
C GLU A 431 -36.49 3.93 -16.95
N ASN A 432 -35.71 4.25 -15.90
CA ASN A 432 -35.11 5.57 -15.70
C ASN A 432 -33.71 5.71 -16.35
N SER A 433 -33.33 4.82 -17.26
CA SER A 433 -31.99 4.82 -17.89
C SER A 433 -31.69 6.09 -18.69
N GLU A 434 -32.70 6.69 -19.34
CA GLU A 434 -32.53 7.95 -20.07
C GLU A 434 -32.23 9.13 -19.13
N ALA A 435 -32.94 9.20 -18.01
CA ALA A 435 -32.70 10.21 -16.98
C ALA A 435 -31.31 10.07 -16.35
N LEU A 436 -30.83 8.84 -16.17
CA LEU A 436 -29.47 8.60 -15.73
C LEU A 436 -28.45 9.05 -16.78
N ASP A 437 -28.64 8.74 -18.06
CA ASP A 437 -27.71 9.19 -19.10
C ASP A 437 -27.62 10.72 -19.17
N ALA A 438 -28.74 11.42 -18.97
CA ALA A 438 -28.74 12.88 -18.82
C ALA A 438 -27.89 13.33 -17.60
N THR A 439 -28.01 12.64 -16.47
CA THR A 439 -27.19 12.89 -15.27
C THR A 439 -25.69 12.66 -15.55
N ILE A 440 -25.34 11.58 -16.25
CA ILE A 440 -23.97 11.28 -16.67
C ILE A 440 -23.41 12.40 -17.55
N LYS A 441 -24.20 12.87 -18.54
CA LYS A 441 -23.82 14.03 -19.37
C LYS A 441 -23.58 15.28 -18.52
N MET A 442 -24.45 15.54 -17.53
CA MET A 442 -24.29 16.68 -16.63
C MET A 442 -23.00 16.62 -15.82
N ILE A 443 -22.65 15.48 -15.20
CA ILE A 443 -21.44 15.38 -14.36
C ILE A 443 -20.14 15.48 -15.17
N ILE A 444 -20.14 14.99 -16.41
CA ILE A 444 -19.00 15.14 -17.34
C ILE A 444 -18.78 16.64 -17.64
N ASN A 445 -19.88 17.38 -17.83
CA ASN A 445 -19.87 18.80 -18.20
C ASN A 445 -19.81 19.79 -17.02
N ALA A 446 -19.90 19.33 -15.77
CA ALA A 446 -20.05 20.22 -14.60
C ALA A 446 -18.77 20.96 -14.16
N ARG A 447 -17.57 20.47 -14.50
CA ARG A 447 -16.28 21.01 -14.02
C ARG A 447 -15.44 21.86 -14.99
N PRO A 448 -15.63 21.82 -16.33
CA PRO A 448 -15.03 22.80 -17.25
C PRO A 448 -15.41 24.27 -16.93
N ALA A 449 -16.56 24.51 -16.28
CA ALA A 449 -17.14 25.85 -16.09
C ALA A 449 -16.51 26.73 -14.98
N ARG A 450 -15.45 26.29 -14.29
CA ARG A 450 -14.72 27.12 -13.29
C ARG A 450 -13.43 27.76 -13.82
N ALA A 451 -13.17 27.66 -15.13
CA ALA A 451 -12.17 28.50 -15.78
C ALA A 451 -12.76 29.90 -16.00
N THR A 452 -12.04 30.94 -15.59
CA THR A 452 -12.33 32.35 -15.89
C THR A 452 -12.67 32.56 -17.38
N PRO A 453 -13.63 33.44 -17.71
CA PRO A 453 -13.96 33.73 -19.11
C PRO A 453 -12.86 34.61 -19.71
N GLN A 454 -11.93 33.99 -20.42
CA GLN A 454 -11.08 34.69 -21.38
C GLN A 454 -11.03 33.88 -22.68
N GLY A 455 -11.69 34.44 -23.70
CA GLY A 455 -11.46 34.10 -25.11
C GLY A 455 -12.42 33.08 -25.70
N ASP A 456 -13.43 33.59 -26.40
CA ASP A 456 -14.16 32.98 -27.52
C ASP A 456 -14.50 31.49 -27.44
N THR A 457 -15.63 31.19 -26.83
CA THR A 457 -16.34 29.92 -27.06
C THR A 457 -17.42 30.13 -28.10
N THR A 458 -17.06 29.96 -29.37
CA THR A 458 -18.00 29.40 -30.34
C THR A 458 -18.21 27.95 -29.95
N SER A 459 -19.27 27.69 -29.17
CA SER A 459 -19.79 26.35 -28.93
C SER A 459 -20.39 25.83 -30.22
N VAL A 460 -19.54 25.38 -31.15
CA VAL A 460 -19.99 24.54 -32.25
C VAL A 460 -20.22 23.15 -31.64
N ALA A 461 -21.49 22.87 -31.35
CA ALA A 461 -21.96 21.51 -31.14
C ALA A 461 -21.59 20.68 -32.36
N THR A 462 -20.55 19.86 -32.24
CA THR A 462 -20.25 18.78 -33.20
C THR A 462 -20.94 17.54 -32.68
N GLU A 463 -22.24 17.43 -32.98
CA GLU A 463 -23.07 16.26 -32.67
C GLU A 463 -22.60 14.99 -33.42
N ASP A 464 -21.61 15.10 -34.31
CA ASP A 464 -21.21 14.04 -35.23
C ASP A 464 -19.92 13.27 -34.86
N SER A 465 -19.30 13.56 -33.70
CA SER A 465 -18.01 12.93 -33.33
C SER A 465 -18.10 11.72 -32.40
N GLY A 466 -19.29 11.40 -31.86
CA GLY A 466 -19.48 10.30 -30.90
C GLY A 466 -18.75 10.45 -29.55
N LEU A 467 -17.92 11.49 -29.38
CA LEU A 467 -17.11 11.75 -28.19
C LEU A 467 -17.96 12.22 -27.01
N TRP A 468 -17.69 11.69 -25.82
CA TRP A 468 -18.40 12.10 -24.60
C TRP A 468 -17.83 13.36 -23.96
N SER A 469 -16.56 13.68 -24.24
CA SER A 469 -15.93 14.92 -23.81
C SER A 469 -14.84 15.35 -24.78
N ALA A 470 -14.94 16.60 -25.27
CA ALA A 470 -13.91 17.23 -26.10
C ALA A 470 -12.66 17.63 -25.29
N SER A 471 -12.75 17.70 -23.96
CA SER A 471 -11.64 18.08 -23.08
C SER A 471 -10.79 16.89 -22.64
N PHE A 472 -11.26 15.65 -22.83
CA PHE A 472 -10.47 14.47 -22.52
C PHE A 472 -9.26 14.38 -23.45
N LYS A 473 -8.07 14.24 -22.86
CA LYS A 473 -6.81 14.11 -23.60
C LYS A 473 -6.13 12.80 -23.22
N PRO A 474 -6.17 11.77 -24.09
CA PRO A 474 -5.42 10.56 -23.84
C PRO A 474 -3.92 10.86 -23.79
N ARG A 475 -3.18 10.06 -23.03
CA ARG A 475 -1.71 10.18 -23.01
C ARG A 475 -1.12 9.89 -24.39
N SER A 476 0.07 10.43 -24.64
CA SER A 476 0.83 10.12 -25.85
C SER A 476 1.20 8.62 -25.88
N PRO A 477 1.04 7.93 -27.03
CA PRO A 477 1.47 6.54 -27.21
C PRO A 477 2.98 6.31 -27.02
N THR A 478 3.79 7.36 -26.96
CA THR A 478 5.24 7.28 -26.73
C THR A 478 5.59 7.76 -25.32
N GLU A 479 6.27 6.94 -24.52
CA GLU A 479 6.88 7.42 -23.27
C GLU A 479 8.10 8.27 -23.59
N ARG A 480 8.06 9.57 -23.26
CA ARG A 480 9.29 10.35 -23.24
C ARG A 480 10.14 9.89 -22.06
N THR A 481 11.35 9.43 -22.31
CA THR A 481 12.32 9.03 -21.29
C THR A 481 12.68 10.24 -20.41
N ARG A 482 12.10 10.34 -19.21
CA ARG A 482 12.39 11.40 -18.23
C ARG A 482 13.56 11.04 -17.33
N ASN A 483 14.70 10.69 -17.90
CA ASN A 483 15.85 10.15 -17.17
C ASN A 483 17.05 11.10 -17.08
N CYS A 484 16.88 12.41 -17.35
CA CYS A 484 17.95 13.41 -17.42
C CYS A 484 19.05 13.14 -18.47
N THR A 485 19.10 11.95 -19.09
CA THR A 485 20.18 11.58 -20.01
C THR A 485 19.97 12.16 -21.41
N GLN A 486 18.78 12.69 -21.70
CA GLN A 486 18.45 13.42 -22.93
C GLN A 486 18.52 14.94 -22.75
N LEU A 487 18.76 15.44 -21.53
CA LEU A 487 19.00 16.87 -21.34
C LEU A 487 20.26 17.26 -22.08
N ASP A 488 20.21 18.42 -22.73
CA ASP A 488 21.38 19.06 -23.31
C ASP A 488 22.52 19.13 -22.27
N LYS A 489 23.71 18.63 -22.66
CA LYS A 489 24.86 18.56 -21.75
C LYS A 489 25.32 19.95 -21.34
N ASP A 490 25.16 20.94 -22.20
CA ASP A 490 25.53 22.31 -21.91
C ASP A 490 24.55 22.94 -20.90
N LEU A 491 23.25 22.69 -21.04
CA LEU A 491 22.26 23.06 -20.02
C LEU A 491 22.60 22.47 -18.64
N VAL A 492 22.88 21.17 -18.57
CA VAL A 492 23.25 20.51 -17.31
C VAL A 492 24.51 21.13 -16.71
N LEU A 493 25.55 21.34 -17.53
CA LEU A 493 26.81 21.92 -17.09
C LEU A 493 26.62 23.35 -16.56
N ARG A 494 25.85 24.19 -17.25
CA ARG A 494 25.51 25.55 -16.78
C ARG A 494 24.84 25.53 -15.41
N ILE A 495 23.83 24.68 -15.22
CA ILE A 495 23.13 24.58 -13.93
C ILE A 495 24.08 24.10 -12.83
N VAL A 496 24.87 23.05 -13.09
CA VAL A 496 25.84 22.53 -12.11
C VAL A 496 26.84 23.61 -11.71
N ASN A 497 27.37 24.36 -12.68
CA ASN A 497 28.35 25.42 -12.44
C ASN A 497 27.75 26.62 -11.68
N GLU A 498 26.54 27.06 -12.03
CA GLU A 498 25.84 28.12 -11.29
C GLU A 498 25.62 27.72 -9.82
N VAL A 499 25.09 26.50 -9.59
CA VAL A 499 24.88 26.00 -8.23
C VAL A 499 26.19 25.92 -7.47
N ALA A 500 27.25 25.41 -8.10
CA ALA A 500 28.57 25.34 -7.48
C ALA A 500 29.14 26.73 -7.14
N ALA A 501 29.02 27.71 -8.05
CA ALA A 501 29.46 29.08 -7.81
C ALA A 501 28.72 29.72 -6.63
N HIS A 502 27.41 29.49 -6.52
CA HIS A 502 26.62 29.97 -5.40
C HIS A 502 27.01 29.34 -4.06
N LEU A 503 27.39 28.06 -4.05
CA LEU A 503 27.90 27.39 -2.85
C LEU A 503 29.25 27.98 -2.43
N LEU A 504 30.09 28.41 -3.38
CA LEU A 504 31.41 28.98 -3.12
C LEU A 504 31.40 30.46 -2.71
N ARG A 505 30.27 31.18 -2.81
CA ARG A 505 30.17 32.61 -2.45
C ARG A 505 30.51 32.93 -0.99
N THR A 506 30.35 31.97 -0.10
CA THR A 506 30.75 32.12 1.30
C THR A 506 31.70 31.01 1.66
N GLU A 507 32.90 31.39 2.07
CA GLU A 507 33.91 30.41 2.45
C GLU A 507 33.54 29.71 3.75
N ARG A 508 33.48 28.38 3.70
CA ARG A 508 33.36 27.53 4.88
C ARG A 508 34.51 26.54 4.87
N ARG A 509 35.61 26.91 5.51
CA ARG A 509 36.80 26.06 5.59
C ARG A 509 36.57 24.92 6.58
N ILE A 510 36.83 23.68 6.16
CA ILE A 510 36.80 22.49 7.01
C ILE A 510 38.21 21.87 7.09
N PRO A 511 38.62 21.34 8.25
CA PRO A 511 39.87 20.60 8.35
C PRO A 511 39.77 19.26 7.61
N LEU A 512 40.85 18.82 6.97
CA LEU A 512 40.91 17.53 6.29
C LEU A 512 41.45 16.45 7.22
N GLU A 513 40.67 15.41 7.50
CA GLU A 513 41.02 14.32 8.43
C GLU A 513 42.38 13.65 8.11
N ARG A 514 42.76 13.57 6.82
CA ARG A 514 44.03 12.97 6.38
C ARG A 514 45.14 13.98 6.08
N ARG A 515 44.86 15.28 6.21
CA ARG A 515 45.83 16.38 6.03
C ARG A 515 45.55 17.44 7.11
N PRO A 516 45.97 17.18 8.36
CA PRO A 516 45.63 18.02 9.52
C PRO A 516 45.99 19.51 9.33
N ASP A 517 47.04 19.78 8.55
CA ASP A 517 47.57 21.13 8.29
C ASP A 517 46.91 21.83 7.10
N LYS A 518 45.90 21.21 6.46
CA LYS A 518 45.20 21.78 5.31
C LYS A 518 43.70 21.88 5.57
N THR A 519 43.15 23.05 5.24
CA THR A 519 41.71 23.27 5.21
C THR A 519 41.20 23.25 3.77
N TRP A 520 39.92 22.92 3.59
CA TRP A 520 39.26 22.88 2.30
C TRP A 520 37.93 23.63 2.36
N ASN A 521 37.62 24.43 1.35
CA ASN A 521 36.40 25.22 1.29
C ASN A 521 35.21 24.31 0.94
N ALA A 522 34.39 23.99 1.94
CA ALA A 522 33.18 23.21 1.76
C ALA A 522 31.98 24.01 1.23
N GLY A 523 32.14 25.33 1.06
CA GLY A 523 31.08 26.25 0.67
C GLY A 523 29.93 26.35 1.70
N ARG A 524 28.97 27.22 1.40
CA ARG A 524 27.73 27.34 2.18
C ARG A 524 26.75 26.21 1.90
N GLN A 525 25.72 26.12 2.72
CA GLN A 525 24.54 25.30 2.46
C GLN A 525 23.39 26.22 2.04
N ILE A 526 22.66 25.87 0.99
CA ILE A 526 21.63 26.72 0.38
C ILE A 526 20.32 25.96 0.31
N ASP A 527 19.20 26.62 0.59
CA ASP A 527 17.87 26.05 0.36
C ASP A 527 17.58 25.89 -1.14
N ILE A 528 16.98 24.76 -1.54
CA ILE A 528 16.67 24.49 -2.96
C ILE A 528 15.76 25.57 -3.54
N SER A 529 14.88 26.15 -2.72
CA SER A 529 14.01 27.27 -3.11
C SER A 529 14.80 28.53 -3.44
N GLU A 530 15.91 28.79 -2.74
CA GLU A 530 16.82 29.90 -3.05
C GLU A 530 17.61 29.59 -4.32
N VAL A 531 18.13 28.37 -4.47
CA VAL A 531 18.82 27.96 -5.71
C VAL A 531 17.91 28.09 -6.94
N ALA A 532 16.64 27.73 -6.81
CA ALA A 532 15.65 27.87 -7.87
C ALA A 532 15.34 29.35 -8.21
N LYS A 533 15.56 30.30 -7.31
CA LYS A 533 15.43 31.74 -7.63
C LYS A 533 16.66 32.29 -8.35
N LEU A 534 17.80 31.61 -8.22
CA LEU A 534 19.08 32.04 -8.75
C LEU A 534 19.36 31.49 -10.16
N ILE A 535 18.66 30.44 -10.57
CA ILE A 535 18.75 29.87 -11.92
C ILE A 535 17.69 30.54 -12.82
N ALA A 536 18.07 30.84 -14.07
CA ALA A 536 17.17 31.45 -15.05
C ALA A 536 15.85 30.64 -15.19
N PRO A 537 14.68 31.29 -15.21
CA PRO A 537 13.38 30.62 -15.30
C PRO A 537 13.25 29.66 -16.50
N GLU A 538 13.85 30.03 -17.64
CA GLU A 538 13.87 29.25 -18.88
C GLU A 538 14.56 27.89 -18.69
N MET A 539 15.71 27.88 -17.99
CA MET A 539 16.47 26.66 -17.68
C MET A 539 15.67 25.75 -16.74
N LEU A 540 14.95 26.32 -15.77
CA LEU A 540 14.08 25.56 -14.86
C LEU A 540 12.84 24.99 -15.56
N GLN A 541 12.31 25.71 -16.56
CA GLN A 541 11.21 25.23 -17.39
C GLN A 541 11.64 24.01 -18.21
N GLN A 542 12.81 24.05 -18.83
CA GLN A 542 13.40 22.91 -19.56
C GLN A 542 13.58 21.69 -18.64
N LEU A 543 14.09 21.90 -17.41
CA LEU A 543 14.19 20.82 -16.41
C LEU A 543 12.84 20.24 -15.98
N ARG A 544 11.79 21.07 -15.86
CA ARG A 544 10.45 20.58 -15.49
C ARG A 544 9.85 19.69 -16.58
N HIS A 545 10.10 20.02 -17.85
CA HIS A 545 9.61 19.22 -18.97
C HIS A 545 10.35 17.88 -19.12
N GLU A 546 11.65 17.82 -18.80
CA GLU A 546 12.50 16.68 -19.15
C GLU A 546 12.97 15.82 -17.96
N CYS A 547 13.04 16.35 -16.73
CA CYS A 547 13.69 15.63 -15.62
C CYS A 547 13.00 15.71 -14.24
N GLY A 548 11.75 16.17 -14.18
CA GLY A 548 11.05 16.30 -12.90
C GLY A 548 11.63 17.40 -11.98
N GLY A 549 12.43 18.31 -12.52
CA GLY A 549 12.90 19.54 -11.86
C GLY A 549 14.33 19.51 -11.28
N LEU A 550 14.73 20.66 -10.72
CA LEU A 550 16.08 20.96 -10.23
C LEU A 550 16.57 19.98 -9.14
N GLN A 551 15.71 19.62 -8.20
CA GLN A 551 16.09 18.72 -7.11
C GLN A 551 16.52 17.34 -7.63
N THR A 552 15.85 16.84 -8.67
CA THR A 552 16.18 15.56 -9.31
C THR A 552 17.53 15.64 -10.01
N LEU A 553 17.79 16.74 -10.75
CA LEU A 553 19.09 16.98 -11.40
C LEU A 553 20.24 16.95 -10.37
N LEU A 554 20.10 17.65 -9.25
CA LEU A 554 21.12 17.72 -8.20
C LEU A 554 21.35 16.36 -7.52
N LYS A 555 20.27 15.59 -7.29
CA LYS A 555 20.37 14.21 -6.77
C LYS A 555 21.08 13.27 -7.75
N ASN A 556 20.87 13.43 -9.06
CA ASN A 556 21.56 12.65 -10.07
C ASN A 556 23.05 13.02 -10.17
N HIS A 557 23.41 14.25 -9.79
CA HIS A 557 24.79 14.70 -9.62
C HIS A 557 25.30 14.51 -8.19
N SER A 558 24.93 13.38 -7.56
CA SER A 558 25.32 13.05 -6.17
C SER A 558 26.82 12.90 -5.94
N HIS A 559 27.64 12.92 -6.99
CA HIS A 559 29.10 12.94 -6.91
C HIS A 559 29.66 14.35 -6.67
N ILE A 560 28.83 15.39 -6.83
CA ILE A 560 29.18 16.80 -6.59
C ILE A 560 28.35 17.33 -5.41
N PHE A 561 27.05 17.05 -5.40
CA PHE A 561 26.11 17.64 -4.45
C PHE A 561 25.56 16.62 -3.46
N ARG A 562 25.29 17.09 -2.24
CA ARG A 562 24.47 16.40 -1.25
C ARG A 562 23.18 17.20 -1.07
N VAL A 563 22.05 16.54 -1.33
CA VAL A 563 20.71 17.11 -1.16
C VAL A 563 20.02 16.44 0.02
N ALA A 564 19.79 17.19 1.11
CA ALA A 564 19.15 16.68 2.32
C ALA A 564 18.31 17.77 2.98
N GLN A 565 17.14 17.41 3.53
CA GLN A 565 16.26 18.32 4.26
C GLN A 565 15.93 19.63 3.51
N GLY A 566 15.71 19.55 2.19
CA GLY A 566 15.40 20.73 1.37
C GLY A 566 16.59 21.62 1.02
N LYS A 567 17.80 21.25 1.42
CA LYS A 567 19.03 22.02 1.22
C LYS A 567 20.04 21.29 0.32
N VAL A 568 20.89 22.06 -0.35
CA VAL A 568 22.02 21.58 -1.16
C VAL A 568 23.34 22.10 -0.60
N GLN A 569 24.36 21.24 -0.64
CA GLN A 569 25.75 21.56 -0.30
C GLN A 569 26.69 20.68 -1.12
N PHE A 570 28.00 20.98 -1.13
CA PHE A 570 28.98 20.07 -1.71
C PHE A 570 29.02 18.74 -0.94
N ARG A 571 29.21 17.65 -1.68
CA ARG A 571 29.51 16.34 -1.12
C ARG A 571 31.02 16.17 -1.08
N ILE A 572 31.59 16.19 0.13
CA ILE A 572 33.04 16.02 0.35
C ILE A 572 33.49 14.64 -0.17
N PRO A 573 34.37 14.57 -1.18
CA PRO A 573 34.98 13.32 -1.64
C PRO A 573 35.78 12.60 -0.55
N GLY A 574 35.79 11.27 -0.55
CA GLY A 574 36.65 10.45 0.32
C GLY A 574 36.20 10.30 1.79
N ASN A 575 35.21 11.08 2.27
CA ASN A 575 34.71 10.91 3.64
C ASN A 575 33.66 9.78 3.72
N ILE A 576 34.09 8.60 4.17
CA ILE A 576 33.27 7.38 4.31
C ILE A 576 32.49 7.37 5.65
N GLN A 577 32.78 8.27 6.60
CA GLN A 577 32.15 8.28 7.93
C GLN A 577 31.21 9.48 8.13
N LYS A 578 29.92 9.27 7.81
CA LYS A 578 28.71 9.80 8.51
C LYS A 578 27.43 9.63 7.66
N VAL A 579 27.17 8.42 7.16
CA VAL A 579 25.83 8.03 6.67
C VAL A 579 25.51 6.63 7.20
N VAL A 580 25.02 6.55 8.44
CA VAL A 580 24.48 5.32 9.03
C VAL A 580 23.03 5.06 8.59
N VAL A 581 22.39 5.93 7.79
CA VAL A 581 20.94 5.84 7.59
C VAL A 581 20.48 5.21 6.27
N ASP A 582 21.25 5.22 5.16
CA ASP A 582 20.71 4.80 3.84
C ASP A 582 21.61 3.86 3.02
N SER A 583 22.16 2.79 3.61
CA SER A 583 22.92 1.82 2.79
C SER A 583 22.89 0.37 3.29
N LYS A 584 21.75 -0.31 3.11
CA LYS A 584 21.71 -1.79 3.07
C LYS A 584 22.04 -2.39 1.69
N ALA A 585 22.32 -1.58 0.67
CA ALA A 585 22.55 -2.06 -0.71
C ALA A 585 24.02 -2.06 -1.19
N ARG A 586 25.02 -1.74 -0.35
CA ARG A 586 26.42 -1.58 -0.84
C ARG A 586 27.49 -2.46 -0.19
N LYS A 587 27.14 -3.36 0.74
CA LYS A 587 28.12 -4.20 1.43
C LYS A 587 28.64 -5.43 0.66
N SER A 588 28.21 -5.68 -0.58
CA SER A 588 28.64 -6.89 -1.33
C SER A 588 29.87 -6.69 -2.24
N ARG A 589 30.48 -5.50 -2.34
CA ARG A 589 31.50 -5.22 -3.37
C ARG A 589 32.94 -5.02 -2.91
N ARG A 590 33.30 -5.44 -1.70
CA ARG A 590 34.70 -5.41 -1.24
C ARG A 590 35.11 -6.76 -0.66
N SER A 591 35.25 -7.73 -1.54
CA SER A 591 36.13 -8.89 -1.33
C SER A 591 36.81 -9.23 -2.66
N GLY A 592 38.12 -8.99 -2.73
CA GLY A 592 39.03 -9.53 -3.73
C GLY A 592 39.31 -8.68 -4.98
N GLY A 593 40.55 -8.18 -5.10
CA GLY A 593 41.31 -8.06 -6.37
C GLY A 593 40.92 -6.96 -7.37
N ALA A 594 41.90 -6.09 -7.67
CA ALA A 594 41.93 -5.02 -8.69
C ALA A 594 41.17 -3.72 -8.34
N SER A 595 41.90 -2.60 -8.32
CA SER A 595 41.28 -1.27 -8.27
C SER A 595 40.41 -1.10 -9.52
N ALA A 596 39.12 -0.83 -9.32
CA ALA A 596 38.23 -0.54 -10.43
C ALA A 596 38.81 0.63 -11.24
N ARG A 597 39.02 0.44 -12.56
CA ARG A 597 39.44 1.51 -13.47
C ARG A 597 38.46 2.69 -13.30
N LYS A 598 38.98 3.83 -12.88
CA LYS A 598 38.19 5.07 -12.78
C LYS A 598 37.98 5.62 -14.18
N VAL A 599 36.73 5.66 -14.63
CA VAL A 599 36.40 6.03 -16.02
C VAL A 599 35.95 7.50 -16.14
N LYS A 600 35.51 8.13 -15.05
CA LYS A 600 34.96 9.50 -15.06
C LYS A 600 35.90 10.48 -14.35
N PRO A 601 36.11 11.69 -14.90
CA PRO A 601 36.92 12.72 -14.27
C PRO A 601 36.25 13.25 -12.99
N CYS A 602 37.07 13.61 -12.01
CA CYS A 602 36.66 14.16 -10.74
C CYS A 602 36.29 15.62 -10.92
N TRP A 603 35.01 15.94 -10.70
CA TRP A 603 34.54 17.32 -10.84
C TRP A 603 35.29 18.28 -9.90
N PHE A 604 35.56 17.86 -8.65
CA PHE A 604 36.26 18.71 -7.68
C PHE A 604 37.71 18.96 -8.05
N TYR A 605 38.43 17.95 -8.57
CA TYR A 605 39.81 18.15 -9.00
C TYR A 605 39.89 19.17 -10.15
N LYS A 606 38.96 19.07 -11.10
CA LYS A 606 38.96 19.93 -12.30
C LYS A 606 38.38 21.33 -12.07
N ASN A 607 37.38 21.49 -11.20
CA ASN A 607 36.55 22.71 -11.16
C ASN A 607 36.50 23.41 -9.80
N HIS A 608 36.92 22.78 -8.70
CA HIS A 608 36.88 23.40 -7.39
C HIS A 608 38.17 24.21 -7.14
N PRO A 609 38.11 25.43 -6.57
CA PRO A 609 39.29 26.28 -6.39
C PRO A 609 40.38 25.66 -5.50
N ASP A 610 39.99 24.91 -4.47
CA ASP A 610 40.93 24.17 -3.60
C ASP A 610 41.29 22.76 -4.15
N GLY A 611 40.83 22.40 -5.35
CA GLY A 611 40.95 21.06 -5.92
C GLY A 611 40.16 19.99 -5.15
N CYS A 612 40.43 18.70 -5.44
CA CYS A 612 39.81 17.59 -4.73
C CYS A 612 40.42 17.42 -3.32
N PRO A 613 39.61 17.33 -2.25
CA PRO A 613 40.12 17.13 -0.89
C PRO A 613 40.59 15.69 -0.62
N ALA A 614 40.19 14.71 -1.44
CA ALA A 614 40.64 13.33 -1.33
C ALA A 614 42.01 13.14 -2.02
N LEU A 615 42.79 12.15 -1.59
CA LEU A 615 43.93 11.67 -2.36
C LEU A 615 43.44 10.95 -3.61
N GLU A 616 44.27 10.90 -4.65
CA GLU A 616 43.91 10.17 -5.87
C GLU A 616 43.53 8.72 -5.54
N VAL A 617 44.28 8.02 -4.70
CA VAL A 617 43.95 6.64 -4.29
C VAL A 617 42.59 6.47 -3.58
N ASP A 618 42.06 7.52 -2.96
CA ASP A 618 40.83 7.50 -2.15
C ASP A 618 39.61 8.08 -2.88
N CYS A 619 39.82 8.78 -4.00
CA CYS A 619 38.74 9.36 -4.77
C CYS A 619 38.10 8.32 -5.69
N ASP A 620 36.77 8.24 -5.70
CA ASP A 620 36.03 7.35 -6.60
C ASP A 620 36.12 7.77 -8.09
N PHE A 621 36.73 8.93 -8.39
CA PHE A 621 36.85 9.53 -9.72
C PHE A 621 38.32 9.75 -10.11
N GLN A 622 38.59 9.82 -11.42
CA GLN A 622 39.92 10.10 -11.96
C GLN A 622 40.26 11.58 -11.69
N HIS A 623 41.38 11.86 -11.02
CA HIS A 623 41.85 13.23 -10.87
C HIS A 623 42.33 13.72 -12.23
#